data_AF-A0A4R1MFG8-F1
#
_entry.id   AF-A0A4R1MFG8-F1
#
_cell.length_a   1.000
_cell.length_b   1.000
_cell.length_c   1.000
_cell.angle_alpha   90.00
_cell.angle_beta   90.00
_cell.angle_gamma   90.00
#
_symmetry.space_group_name_H-M   'P 1'
#
loop_
_entity.id
_entity.type
_entity.pdbx_description
1 polymer ?
#
loop_
_entity_poly.entity_id
_entity_poly.type
_entity_poly.pdbx_seq_one_letter_code
_entity_poly.pdbx_strand_id
1 'polypeptide(L)'
;MKQIFVTAALALLASAPITSFAQADAPLTRAQVGAELANLEQAGYNPLSVDVDYPIRLQNAEAQLQAEQTSSQRQAAIQSGTQQN
;
A
#
# COMPACT_ATOMS: atom_id res chain seq x y z
N MET A 1 12.41 26.09 47.84
CA MET A 1 12.64 24.65 47.60
C MET A 1 12.76 24.45 46.10
N LYS A 2 13.81 23.77 45.66
CA LYS A 2 14.43 23.90 44.35
C LYS A 2 13.93 22.79 43.40
N GLN A 3 13.16 23.15 42.38
CA GLN A 3 13.08 22.55 41.03
C GLN A 3 13.36 21.03 40.91
N ILE A 4 12.56 20.14 41.52
CA ILE A 4 12.67 18.68 41.27
C ILE A 4 11.63 18.19 40.23
N PHE A 5 10.58 18.97 39.97
CA PHE A 5 9.45 18.52 39.12
C PHE A 5 9.73 18.51 37.62
N VAL A 6 10.78 19.19 37.13
CA VAL A 6 11.05 19.30 35.69
C VAL A 6 11.71 18.03 35.12
N THR A 7 12.36 17.21 35.96
CA THR A 7 13.14 16.05 35.48
C THR A 7 12.25 14.84 35.13
N ALA A 8 11.08 14.68 35.78
CA ALA A 8 10.19 13.54 35.52
C ALA A 8 9.39 13.67 34.21
N ALA A 9 9.18 14.90 33.72
CA ALA A 9 8.42 15.14 32.50
C ALA A 9 9.18 14.78 31.21
N LEU A 10 10.51 14.73 31.24
CA LEU A 10 11.32 14.37 30.07
C LEU A 10 11.45 12.85 29.84
N ALA A 11 11.25 12.03 30.87
CA ALA A 11 11.38 10.57 30.74
C ALA A 11 10.21 9.91 29.99
N LEU A 12 9.05 10.57 29.93
CA LEU A 12 7.84 10.08 29.25
C LEU A 12 7.84 10.35 27.73
N LEU A 13 8.75 11.19 27.22
CA LEU A 13 8.89 11.44 25.77
C LEU A 13 9.88 10.49 25.08
N ALA A 14 10.60 9.65 25.83
CA ALA A 14 11.66 8.78 25.29
C ALA A 14 11.17 7.37 24.89
N SER A 15 9.87 7.08 25.00
CA SER A 15 9.28 5.79 24.62
C SER A 15 8.68 5.77 23.22
N ALA A 16 8.98 6.76 22.37
CA ALA A 16 8.70 6.61 20.95
C ALA A 16 9.60 5.50 20.40
N PRO A 17 9.04 4.43 19.79
CA PRO A 17 9.84 3.51 19.01
C PRO A 17 10.52 4.32 17.90
N ILE A 18 11.84 4.48 17.97
CA ILE A 18 12.62 4.92 16.81
C ILE A 18 12.71 3.69 15.91
N THR A 19 11.61 3.36 15.23
CA THR A 19 11.63 2.33 14.20
C THR A 19 12.47 2.86 13.06
N SER A 20 13.74 2.48 13.05
CA SER A 20 14.60 2.63 11.89
C SER A 20 14.19 1.54 10.88
N PHE A 21 13.73 1.94 9.70
CA PHE A 21 13.42 1.03 8.60
C PHE A 21 14.72 0.42 8.04
N ALA A 22 15.30 -0.52 8.79
CA ALA A 22 16.43 -1.35 8.35
C ALA A 22 16.03 -2.83 8.22
N GLN A 23 14.92 -3.22 8.84
CA GLN A 23 14.28 -4.50 8.58
C GLN A 23 13.52 -4.38 7.25
N ALA A 24 14.23 -4.61 6.15
CA ALA A 24 13.65 -4.58 4.82
C ALA A 24 12.51 -5.60 4.75
N ASP A 25 11.35 -5.17 4.23
CA ASP A 25 10.33 -6.08 3.73
C ASP A 25 10.98 -7.12 2.80
N ALA A 26 10.42 -8.33 2.78
CA ALA A 26 10.94 -9.38 1.92
C ALA A 26 11.07 -8.84 0.49
N PRO A 27 12.24 -9.02 -0.17
CA PRO A 27 12.46 -8.42 -1.48
C PRO A 27 11.41 -8.94 -2.45
N LEU A 28 10.77 -8.03 -3.19
CA LEU A 28 9.83 -8.43 -4.24
C LEU A 28 10.54 -9.32 -5.25
N THR A 29 9.85 -10.39 -5.64
CA THR A 29 10.37 -11.25 -6.71
C THR A 29 10.17 -10.59 -8.06
N ARG A 30 11.05 -10.88 -9.03
CA ARG A 30 10.87 -10.42 -10.42
C ARG A 30 9.51 -10.84 -10.99
N ALA A 31 9.04 -12.01 -10.61
CA ALA A 31 7.73 -12.53 -11.02
C ALA A 31 6.58 -11.67 -10.47
N GLN A 32 6.67 -11.24 -9.20
CA GLN A 32 5.66 -10.35 -8.59
C GLN A 32 5.64 -8.98 -9.27
N VAL A 33 6.81 -8.37 -9.49
CA VAL A 33 6.89 -7.06 -10.18
C VAL A 33 6.34 -7.16 -11.61
N GLY A 34 6.64 -8.24 -12.33
CA GLY A 34 6.09 -8.48 -13.66
C GLY A 34 4.57 -8.62 -13.67
N ALA A 35 4.01 -9.34 -12.68
CA ALA A 35 2.57 -9.49 -12.54
C ALA A 35 1.88 -8.16 -12.20
N GLU A 36 2.47 -7.36 -11.32
CA GLU A 36 1.97 -6.04 -10.96
C GLU A 36 1.98 -5.09 -12.17
N LEU A 37 3.07 -5.10 -12.94
CA LEU A 37 3.19 -4.27 -14.14
C LEU A 37 2.15 -4.65 -15.20
N ALA A 38 1.91 -5.94 -15.41
CA ALA A 38 0.88 -6.42 -16.33
C ALA A 38 -0.54 -5.96 -15.91
N ASN A 39 -0.83 -5.91 -14.60
CA ASN A 39 -2.10 -5.40 -14.10
C ASN A 39 -2.24 -3.89 -14.32
N LEU A 40 -1.17 -3.12 -14.12
CA LEU A 40 -1.15 -1.69 -14.39
C LEU A 40 -1.33 -1.39 -15.89
N GLU A 41 -0.70 -2.19 -16.76
CA GLU A 41 -0.89 -2.11 -18.21
C GLU A 41 -2.35 -2.39 -18.62
N GLN A 42 -3.00 -3.37 -18.00
CA GLN A 42 -4.44 -3.62 -18.20
C GLN A 42 -5.31 -2.45 -17.75
N ALA A 43 -4.92 -1.76 -16.68
CA ALA A 43 -5.55 -0.52 -16.21
C ALA A 43 -5.16 0.73 -17.03
N GLY A 44 -4.42 0.56 -18.14
CA GLY A 44 -4.10 1.63 -19.08
C GLY A 44 -2.82 2.43 -18.78
N TYR A 45 -1.99 1.98 -17.83
CA TYR A 45 -0.68 2.58 -17.54
C TYR A 45 0.40 2.06 -18.50
N ASN A 46 1.24 2.95 -19.06
CA ASN A 46 2.36 2.53 -19.90
C ASN A 46 3.71 2.83 -19.20
N PRO A 47 4.37 1.83 -18.61
CA PRO A 47 5.62 2.01 -17.86
C PRO A 47 6.84 2.32 -18.74
N LEU A 48 6.75 2.06 -20.05
CA LEU A 48 7.84 2.34 -21.00
C LEU A 48 7.74 3.74 -21.61
N SER A 49 6.63 4.44 -21.39
CA SER A 49 6.42 5.79 -21.90
C SER A 49 7.10 6.84 -21.03
N VAL A 50 7.50 7.96 -21.65
CA VAL A 50 7.92 9.14 -20.90
C VAL A 50 6.68 9.76 -20.26
N ASP A 51 6.51 9.48 -18.96
CA ASP A 51 5.34 9.91 -18.22
C ASP A 51 5.52 11.34 -17.67
N VAL A 52 5.08 12.33 -18.44
CA VAL A 52 5.12 13.76 -18.03
C VAL A 52 4.20 14.11 -16.86
N ASP A 53 3.22 13.23 -16.57
CA ASP A 53 2.21 13.42 -15.52
C ASP A 53 2.47 12.47 -14.36
N TYR A 54 3.67 11.90 -14.26
CA TYR A 54 4.06 11.08 -13.11
C TYR A 54 4.01 11.94 -11.84
N PRO A 55 3.38 11.48 -10.74
CA PRO A 55 2.84 10.13 -10.51
C PRO A 55 1.32 9.97 -10.73
N ILE A 56 0.62 10.98 -11.26
CA ILE A 56 -0.86 10.99 -11.37
C ILE A 56 -1.38 9.83 -12.22
N ARG A 57 -0.75 9.55 -13.36
CA ARG A 57 -1.18 8.44 -14.23
C ARG A 57 -1.05 7.07 -13.56
N LEU A 58 0.00 6.87 -12.77
CA LEU A 58 0.18 5.65 -11.99
C LEU A 58 -0.93 5.49 -10.96
N GLN A 59 -1.22 6.53 -10.17
CA GLN A 59 -2.27 6.49 -9.15
C GLN A 59 -3.67 6.24 -9.74
N ASN A 60 -3.96 6.82 -10.91
CA ASN A 60 -5.22 6.60 -11.60
C ASN A 60 -5.37 5.13 -12.05
N ALA A 61 -4.29 4.51 -12.54
CA ALA A 61 -4.30 3.10 -12.92
C ALA A 61 -4.43 2.19 -11.69
N GLU A 62 -3.75 2.49 -10.59
CA GLU A 62 -3.91 1.78 -9.31
C GLU A 62 -5.34 1.88 -8.77
N ALA A 63 -5.99 3.03 -8.90
CA ALA A 63 -7.38 3.22 -8.48
C ALA A 63 -8.36 2.40 -9.33
N GLN A 64 -8.13 2.32 -10.64
CA GLN A 64 -8.91 1.45 -11.54
C GLN A 64 -8.73 -0.02 -11.17
N LEU A 65 -7.50 -0.47 -10.98
CA LEU A 65 -7.20 -1.85 -10.58
C LEU A 65 -7.90 -2.24 -9.27
N GLN A 66 -7.91 -1.35 -8.27
CA GLN A 66 -8.61 -1.56 -7.00
C GLN A 66 -10.14 -1.64 -7.19
N ALA A 67 -10.71 -0.82 -8.07
CA ALA A 67 -12.14 -0.85 -8.38
C ALA A 67 -12.54 -2.17 -9.09
N GLU A 68 -11.69 -2.69 -9.97
CA GLU A 68 -11.87 -3.98 -10.62
C GLU A 68 -11.80 -5.13 -9.61
N GLN A 69 -10.76 -5.16 -8.77
CA GLN A 69 -10.60 -6.17 -7.72
C GLN A 69 -11.80 -6.21 -6.77
N THR A 70 -12.31 -5.05 -6.37
CA THR A 70 -13.51 -4.95 -5.51
C THR A 70 -14.75 -5.49 -6.22
N SER A 71 -14.87 -5.27 -7.52
CA SER A 71 -15.99 -5.75 -8.32
C SER A 71 -15.94 -7.27 -8.51
N SER A 72 -14.77 -7.83 -8.81
CA SER A 72 -14.55 -9.28 -8.88
C SER A 72 -14.82 -9.98 -7.54
N GLN A 73 -14.38 -9.39 -6.42
CA GLN A 73 -14.66 -9.91 -5.08
C GLN A 73 -16.16 -9.94 -4.77
N ARG A 74 -16.90 -8.87 -5.11
CA ARG A 74 -18.36 -8.85 -4.95
C ARG A 74 -19.04 -9.93 -5.78
N GLN A 75 -18.63 -10.12 -7.04
CA GLN A 75 -19.18 -11.15 -7.92
C GLN A 75 -18.91 -12.55 -7.37
N ALA A 76 -17.70 -12.82 -6.89
CA ALA A 76 -17.34 -14.07 -6.24
C ALA A 76 -18.18 -14.33 -4.97
N ALA A 77 -18.44 -13.30 -4.17
CA ALA A 77 -19.29 -13.42 -2.98
C ALA A 77 -20.75 -13.78 -3.33
N ILE A 78 -21.31 -13.17 -4.39
CA ILE A 78 -22.68 -13.44 -4.86
C ILE A 78 -22.78 -14.87 -5.42
N GLN A 79 -21.77 -15.33 -6.16
CA GLN A 79 -21.70 -16.70 -6.70
C GLN A 79 -21.57 -17.74 -5.58
N SER A 80 -20.79 -17.44 -4.55
CA SER A 80 -20.63 -18.31 -3.37
C SER A 80 -21.94 -18.46 -2.59
N GLY A 81 -22.67 -17.35 -2.41
CA GLY A 81 -23.95 -17.34 -1.71
C GLY A 81 -25.08 -18.05 -2.48
N THR A 82 -25.00 -18.12 -3.80
CA THR A 82 -25.99 -18.81 -4.65
C THR A 82 -25.75 -20.32 -4.79
N GLN A 83 -24.60 -20.85 -4.38
CA GLN A 83 -24.34 -22.30 -4.30
C GLN A 83 -24.68 -22.91 -2.92
N GLN A 84 -25.12 -22.10 -1.95
CA GLN A 84 -25.47 -22.55 -0.60
C GLN A 84 -26.99 -22.65 -0.34
N ASN A 85 -27.84 -22.61 -1.38
CA ASN A 85 -29.28 -22.84 -1.26
C ASN A 85 -29.75 -24.04 -2.08
#